data_AF-A0AAW8KUW4-F1
#
_entry.id   AF-A0AAW8KUW4-F1
#
_cell.length_a   1.000
_cell.length_b   1.000
_cell.length_c   1.000
_cell.angle_alpha   90.00
_cell.angle_beta   90.00
_cell.angle_gamma   90.00
#
_symmetry.space_group_name_H-M   'P 1'
#
loop_
_entity.id
_entity.type
_entity.pdbx_description
1 polymer ?
#
loop_
_entity_poly.entity_id
_entity_poly.type
_entity_poly.pdbx_seq_one_letter_code
_entity_poly.pdbx_strand_id
1 'polypeptide(L)' 'TGYKGRVGIYEFMPVSLELKHLISSHVTLNDLRTQTKKEGIEPLRIAGARKVIEGLTTLEEVLRVVPLN' A
#
# COMPACT_ATOMS: atom_id res chain seq x y z
N THR A 1 7.29 23.31 -12.42
CA THR A 1 7.06 22.14 -11.54
C THR A 1 7.88 20.92 -11.95
N GLY A 2 8.26 20.73 -13.22
CA GLY A 2 9.07 19.56 -13.65
C GLY A 2 8.27 18.27 -13.86
N TYR A 3 6.98 18.27 -13.51
CA TYR A 3 6.06 17.13 -13.61
C TYR A 3 4.93 17.42 -14.59
N LYS A 4 4.47 16.40 -15.33
CA LYS A 4 3.29 16.47 -16.22
C LYS A 4 2.42 15.23 -16.00
N GLY A 5 1.14 15.44 -15.71
CA GLY A 5 0.20 14.36 -15.40
C GLY A 5 0.31 13.89 -13.95
N ARG A 6 -0.38 12.79 -13.64
CA ARG A 6 -0.39 12.14 -12.31
C ARG A 6 -0.40 10.63 -12.51
N VAL A 7 0.22 9.91 -11.60
CA VAL A 7 0.18 8.44 -11.53
C VAL A 7 -0.40 8.03 -10.18
N GLY A 8 -1.30 7.03 -10.19
CA GLY A 8 -1.85 6.46 -8.97
C GLY A 8 -0.92 5.39 -8.40
N ILE A 9 -0.82 5.35 -7.07
CA ILE A 9 -0.20 4.26 -6.31
C ILE A 9 -1.31 3.61 -5.51
N TYR A 10 -1.38 2.29 -5.53
CA TYR A 10 -2.51 1.55 -4.97
C TYR A 10 -2.03 0.43 -4.07
N GLU A 11 -2.80 0.19 -3.02
CA GLU A 11 -2.72 -0.99 -2.17
C GLU A 11 -4.09 -1.64 -2.21
N PHE A 12 -4.16 -2.85 -2.75
CA PHE A 12 -5.41 -3.57 -2.93
C PHE A 12 -5.50 -4.66 -1.88
N MET A 13 -6.49 -4.54 -1.00
CA MET A 13 -6.81 -5.53 0.03
C MET A 13 -8.19 -6.12 -0.24
N PRO A 14 -8.27 -7.23 -1.00
CA PRO A 14 -9.52 -7.98 -1.15
C PRO A 14 -10.01 -8.47 0.22
N VAL A 15 -11.33 -8.53 0.39
CA VAL A 15 -11.91 -9.10 1.62
C VAL A 15 -11.91 -10.62 1.49
N SER A 16 -10.81 -11.24 1.92
CA SER A 16 -10.70 -12.70 2.06
C SER A 16 -11.62 -13.22 3.17
N LEU A 17 -11.81 -14.54 3.23
CA LEU A 17 -12.59 -15.17 4.30
C LEU A 17 -11.91 -14.94 5.66
N GLU A 18 -10.59 -15.10 5.72
CA GLU A 18 -9.76 -14.89 6.89
C GLU A 18 -9.84 -13.43 7.37
N LEU A 19 -9.76 -12.47 6.45
CA LEU A 19 -9.90 -11.05 6.78
C LEU A 19 -11.30 -10.73 7.30
N LYS A 20 -12.34 -11.34 6.73
CA LYS A 20 -13.71 -11.20 7.20
C LYS A 20 -13.88 -11.70 8.64
N HIS A 21 -13.28 -12.84 8.98
CA HIS A 21 -13.26 -13.36 10.35
C HIS A 21 -12.53 -12.42 11.31
N LEU A 22 -11.35 -11.93 10.91
CA LEU A 22 -10.59 -10.94 11.69
C LEU A 22 -11.41 -9.67 11.96
N ILE A 23 -12.04 -9.09 10.93
CA ILE A 23 -12.86 -7.89 11.08
C ILE A 23 -14.00 -8.10 12.08
N SER A 24 -14.64 -9.28 12.08
CA SER A 24 -15.72 -9.59 13.02
C SER A 24 -15.27 -9.75 14.48
N SER A 25 -13.98 -9.93 14.73
CA SER A 25 -13.42 -10.31 16.03
C SER A 25 -12.83 -9.14 16.84
N HIS A 26 -13.17 -7.88 16.53
CA HIS A 26 -12.64 -6.67 17.21
C HIS A 26 -11.11 -6.61 17.26
N VAL A 27 -10.46 -6.83 16.11
CA VAL A 27 -9.00 -6.88 16.01
C VAL A 27 -8.35 -5.50 15.87
N THR A 28 -7.06 -5.42 16.16
CA THR A 28 -6.29 -4.19 15.97
C THR A 28 -5.88 -4.00 14.51
N LEU A 29 -5.50 -2.77 14.14
CA LEU A 29 -4.92 -2.49 12.82
C LEU A 29 -3.63 -3.30 12.56
N ASN A 30 -2.88 -3.64 13.61
CA ASN A 30 -1.66 -4.45 13.45
C ASN A 30 -1.97 -5.90 13.11
N ASP A 31 -3.07 -6.44 13.61
CA ASP A 31 -3.53 -7.79 13.25
C ASP A 31 -3.94 -7.83 11.78
N LEU A 32 -4.69 -6.82 11.32
CA LEU A 32 -5.04 -6.68 9.90
C LEU A 32 -3.79 -6.56 9.03
N ARG A 33 -2.83 -5.70 9.38
CA ARG A 33 -1.55 -5.56 8.65
C ARG A 33 -0.74 -6.85 8.62
N THR A 34 -0.80 -7.64 9.69
CA THR A 34 -0.11 -8.93 9.73
C THR A 34 -0.79 -9.91 8.78
N GLN A 35 -2.13 -9.91 8.72
CA GLN A 35 -2.87 -10.71 7.77
C GLN A 35 -2.60 -10.29 6.33
N THR A 36 -2.62 -8.99 6.01
CA THR A 36 -2.38 -8.53 4.63
C THR A 36 -0.98 -8.88 4.13
N LYS A 37 0.04 -8.83 5.00
CA LYS A 37 1.38 -9.32 4.69
C LYS A 37 1.40 -10.82 4.39
N LYS A 38 0.67 -11.63 5.16
CA LYS A 38 0.54 -13.08 4.91
C LYS A 38 -0.13 -13.37 3.58
N GLU A 39 -1.11 -12.55 3.20
CA GLU A 39 -1.82 -12.65 1.91
C GLU A 39 -1.03 -12.07 0.73
N GLY A 40 0.18 -11.55 0.97
CA GLY A 40 1.05 -11.03 -0.08
C GLY A 40 0.57 -9.70 -0.69
N ILE A 41 -0.26 -8.94 0.03
CA ILE A 41 -0.72 -7.63 -0.44
C ILE A 41 0.47 -6.68 -0.52
N GLU A 42 0.65 -6.05 -1.68
CA GLU A 42 1.70 -5.06 -1.93
C GLU A 42 1.36 -3.76 -1.19
N PRO A 43 2.19 -3.33 -0.21
CA PRO A 43 1.97 -2.07 0.48
C PRO A 43 2.21 -0.86 -0.43
N LEU A 44 1.54 0.27 -0.16
CA LEU A 44 1.71 1.51 -0.94
C LEU A 44 3.18 1.92 -1.15
N ARG A 45 4.06 1.71 -0.15
CA ARG A 45 5.49 2.03 -0.25
C ARG A 45 6.23 1.18 -1.28
N ILE A 46 5.85 -0.08 -1.42
CA ILE A 46 6.45 -0.99 -2.38
C ILE A 46 5.93 -0.66 -3.79
N ALA A 47 4.63 -0.45 -3.92
CA ALA A 47 4.02 0.01 -5.16
C ALA A 47 4.62 1.35 -5.64
N GLY A 48 4.85 2.30 -4.73
CA GLY A 48 5.51 3.57 -4.99
C GLY A 48 6.97 3.41 -5.41
N ALA A 49 7.75 2.62 -4.67
CA ALA A 49 9.14 2.32 -5.02
C ALA A 49 9.26 1.70 -6.42
N ARG A 50 8.35 0.80 -6.78
CA ARG A 50 8.28 0.23 -8.13
C ARG A 50 8.03 1.30 -9.19
N LYS A 51 7.14 2.26 -8.94
CA LYS A 51 6.89 3.38 -9.86
C LYS A 51 8.09 4.32 -10.03
N VAL A 52 8.92 4.46 -8.99
CA VAL A 52 10.20 5.18 -9.08
C VAL A 52 11.19 4.41 -9.96
N ILE A 53 11.34 3.10 -9.76
CA ILE A 53 12.21 2.25 -10.58
C ILE A 53 11.76 2.24 -12.05
N GLU A 54 10.45 2.27 -12.30
CA GLU A 54 9.86 2.39 -13.65
C GLU A 54 10.03 3.79 -14.27
N GLY A 55 10.56 4.78 -13.53
CA GLY A 55 10.77 6.15 -14.02
C GLY A 55 9.49 6.99 -14.17
N LEU A 56 8.38 6.55 -13.55
CA LEU A 56 7.07 7.21 -13.68
C LEU A 56 6.83 8.30 -12.64
N THR A 57 7.62 8.30 -11.56
CA THR A 57 7.57 9.30 -10.48
C THR A 57 8.94 9.40 -9.80
N THR A 58 9.11 10.33 -8.88
CA THR A 58 10.34 10.52 -8.11
C THR A 58 10.19 9.97 -6.70
N LEU A 59 11.34 9.64 -6.07
CA LEU A 59 11.35 9.23 -4.66
C LEU A 59 10.71 10.30 -3.77
N GLU A 60 10.99 11.57 -4.04
CA GLU A 60 10.43 12.72 -3.30
C GLU A 60 8.89 12.78 -3.38
N GLU A 61 8.32 12.53 -4.57
CA GLU A 61 6.87 12.48 -4.74
C GLU A 61 6.25 11.31 -3.96
N VAL A 62 6.89 10.14 -3.95
CA VAL A 62 6.41 8.97 -3.19
C VAL A 62 6.47 9.20 -1.68
N LEU A 63 7.60 9.69 -1.16
CA LEU A 63 7.77 9.95 0.27
C LEU A 63 6.82 11.04 0.79
N ARG A 64 6.36 11.94 -0.08
CA ARG A 64 5.37 12.97 0.26
C ARG A 64 3.96 12.40 0.51
N VAL A 65 3.60 11.29 -0.12
CA VAL A 65 2.21 10.79 -0.14
C VAL A 65 2.01 9.44 0.54
N VAL A 66 3.08 8.69 0.78
CA VAL A 66 3.00 7.34 1.37
C VAL A 66 3.40 7.34 2.85
N PRO A 67 2.66 6.64 3.74
CA PRO A 67 3.06 6.47 5.14
C PRO A 67 4.38 5.70 5.30
N LEU A 68 5.26 6.18 6.18
CA LEU A 68 6.59 5.59 6.45
C LEU A 68 6.62 4.62 7.64
N ASN A 69 5.50 4.55 8.35
CA ASN A 69 5.30 3.90 9.64
C ASN A 69 4.63 2.53 9.53
#